data_AF-A0AAW6SBQ3-F1
#
_entry.id   AF-A0AAW6SBQ3-F1
#
_cell.length_a   1.000
_cell.length_b   1.000
_cell.length_c   1.000
_cell.angle_alpha   90.00
_cell.angle_beta   90.00
_cell.angle_gamma   90.00
#
_symmetry.space_group_name_H-M   'P 1'
#
loop_
_entity.id
_entity.type
_entity.pdbx_description
1 polymer ?
#
loop_
_entity_poly.entity_id
_entity_poly.type
_entity_poly.pdbx_seq_one_letter_code
_entity_poly.pdbx_strand_id
1 'polypeptide(L)'
;MQTSEKGIALIKQFEGCKLTAYQDSVGVWTIGYGWTLPVDGKPIRAGMTIKQETAERLLKTGLVSYESDVSRLVKVGLTQGQFDALVSFTYNLGARSLSTSTLLRKLNAGDYA
;
A
#
# COMPACT_ATOMS: atom_id res chain seq x y z
N MET A 1 6.43 9.37 -9.45
CA MET A 1 5.29 10.16 -8.91
C MET A 1 5.14 9.79 -7.43
N GLN A 2 4.38 10.54 -6.65
CA GLN A 2 4.04 10.20 -5.26
C GLN A 2 2.52 10.13 -5.13
N THR A 3 2.04 9.31 -4.21
CA THR A 3 0.61 9.13 -3.97
C THR A 3 0.04 10.42 -3.40
N SER A 4 -1.05 10.90 -3.98
CA SER A 4 -1.69 12.12 -3.48
C SER A 4 -2.35 11.91 -2.12
N GLU A 5 -2.66 12.99 -1.41
CA GLU A 5 -3.44 12.90 -0.16
C GLU A 5 -4.82 12.26 -0.36
N LYS A 6 -5.42 12.40 -1.57
CA LYS A 6 -6.66 11.70 -1.91
C LYS A 6 -6.44 10.19 -2.07
N GLY A 7 -5.35 9.80 -2.71
CA GLY A 7 -4.96 8.38 -2.82
C GLY A 7 -4.67 7.77 -1.46
N ILE A 8 -3.95 8.48 -0.59
CA ILE A 8 -3.70 8.05 0.79
C ILE A 8 -5.02 7.90 1.55
N ALA A 9 -5.93 8.87 1.46
CA ALA A 9 -7.24 8.79 2.11
C ALA A 9 -8.06 7.58 1.62
N LEU A 10 -8.01 7.28 0.33
CA LEU A 10 -8.67 6.11 -0.26
C LEU A 10 -8.10 4.80 0.30
N ILE A 11 -6.77 4.67 0.37
CA ILE A 11 -6.10 3.50 0.94
C ILE A 11 -6.48 3.34 2.42
N LYS A 12 -6.44 4.44 3.21
CA LYS A 12 -6.87 4.42 4.61
C LYS A 12 -8.31 3.93 4.78
N GLN A 13 -9.20 4.33 3.87
CA GLN A 13 -10.61 3.95 3.91
C GLN A 13 -10.82 2.45 3.66
N PHE A 14 -10.12 1.87 2.68
CA PHE A 14 -10.25 0.44 2.35
C PHE A 14 -9.58 -0.48 3.36
N GLU A 15 -8.38 -0.11 3.83
CA GLU A 15 -7.60 -0.96 4.73
C GLU A 15 -8.10 -0.87 6.18
N GLY A 16 -8.59 0.31 6.59
CA GLY A 16 -8.92 0.60 7.99
C GLY A 16 -7.68 0.69 8.89
N CYS A 17 -7.85 1.21 10.10
CA CYS A 17 -6.77 1.38 11.06
C CYS A 17 -7.01 0.57 12.34
N LYS A 18 -6.05 -0.27 12.73
CA LYS A 18 -6.05 -0.97 14.02
C LYS A 18 -4.81 -0.59 14.83
N LEU A 19 -5.02 0.23 15.87
CA LEU A 19 -3.93 0.74 16.72
C LEU A 19 -3.37 -0.29 17.71
N THR A 20 -4.03 -1.42 17.85
CA THR A 20 -3.54 -2.57 18.64
C THR A 20 -3.19 -3.70 17.68
N ALA A 21 -2.04 -4.34 17.92
CA ALA A 21 -1.60 -5.47 17.13
C ALA A 21 -2.64 -6.60 17.12
N TYR A 22 -2.88 -7.17 15.95
CA TYR A 22 -3.81 -8.27 15.73
C TYR A 22 -3.17 -9.30 14.81
N GLN A 23 -3.71 -10.51 14.77
CA GLN A 23 -3.34 -11.48 13.74
C GLN A 23 -4.31 -11.35 12.57
N ASP A 24 -3.77 -11.28 11.35
CA ASP A 24 -4.58 -11.34 10.13
C ASP A 24 -5.15 -12.75 9.88
N SER A 25 -5.82 -12.94 8.74
CA SER A 25 -6.47 -14.22 8.40
C SER A 25 -5.53 -15.40 8.24
N VAL A 26 -4.22 -15.16 8.10
CA VAL A 26 -3.18 -16.19 7.96
C VAL A 26 -2.25 -16.25 9.17
N GLY A 27 -2.56 -15.52 10.25
CA GLY A 27 -1.86 -15.60 11.53
C GLY A 27 -0.67 -14.65 11.67
N VAL A 28 -0.45 -13.73 10.72
CA VAL A 28 0.67 -12.77 10.77
C VAL A 28 0.30 -11.60 11.68
N TRP A 29 1.25 -11.21 12.55
CA TRP A 29 1.08 -10.04 13.41
C TRP A 29 1.10 -8.75 12.60
N THR A 30 0.01 -8.00 12.71
CA THR A 30 -0.29 -6.83 11.88
C THR A 30 -0.76 -5.67 12.76
N ILE A 31 -0.43 -4.45 12.39
CA ILE A 31 -0.83 -3.23 13.11
C ILE A 31 -1.01 -2.03 12.17
N GLY A 32 -1.74 -1.01 12.60
CA GLY A 32 -2.04 0.18 11.79
C GLY A 32 -2.89 -0.18 10.58
N TYR A 33 -2.44 0.25 9.39
CA TYR A 33 -3.11 0.03 8.11
C TYR A 33 -2.59 -1.24 7.40
N GLY A 34 -2.44 -2.36 8.11
CA GLY A 34 -1.92 -3.60 7.49
C GLY A 34 -0.39 -3.72 7.52
N TRP A 35 0.30 -3.03 8.43
CA TRP A 35 1.75 -3.09 8.56
C TRP A 35 2.20 -4.37 9.28
N THR A 36 3.15 -5.10 8.71
CA THR A 36 3.65 -6.40 9.22
C THR A 36 5.14 -6.41 9.57
N LEU A 37 5.86 -5.33 9.28
CA LEU A 37 7.30 -5.19 9.57
C LEU A 37 7.54 -4.65 10.99
N PRO A 38 8.78 -4.71 11.52
CA PRO A 38 9.09 -4.13 12.81
C PRO A 38 8.69 -2.65 12.93
N VAL A 39 8.18 -2.25 14.10
CA VAL A 39 7.85 -0.87 14.45
C VAL A 39 8.92 -0.35 15.41
N ASP A 40 9.62 0.71 15.01
CA ASP A 40 10.71 1.33 15.78
C ASP A 40 11.76 0.29 16.24
N GLY A 41 12.11 -0.62 15.33
CA GLY A 41 13.10 -1.69 15.54
C GLY A 41 12.61 -2.91 16.32
N LYS A 42 11.32 -2.98 16.68
CA LYS A 42 10.75 -4.10 17.46
C LYS A 42 9.74 -4.90 16.62
N PRO A 43 9.80 -6.24 16.65
CA PRO A 43 8.79 -7.06 15.97
C PRO A 43 7.40 -6.84 16.57
N ILE A 44 6.38 -6.86 15.72
CA ILE A 44 4.98 -6.76 16.15
C ILE A 44 4.63 -8.01 16.93
N ARG A 45 3.95 -7.84 18.07
CA ARG A 45 3.56 -8.92 18.97
C ARG A 45 2.29 -8.59 19.73
N ALA A 46 1.68 -9.60 20.34
CA ALA A 46 0.51 -9.47 21.20
C ALA A 46 0.67 -8.32 22.21
N GLY A 47 -0.38 -7.50 22.32
CA GLY A 47 -0.43 -6.36 23.25
C GLY A 47 0.36 -5.13 22.82
N MET A 48 1.05 -5.14 21.67
CA MET A 48 1.65 -3.93 21.12
C MET A 48 0.56 -2.93 20.69
N THR A 49 0.69 -1.68 21.12
CA THR A 49 -0.17 -0.58 20.71
C THR A 49 0.67 0.56 20.13
N ILE A 50 0.10 1.28 19.18
CA ILE A 50 0.71 2.47 18.57
C ILE A 50 -0.27 3.64 18.59
N LYS A 51 0.26 4.85 18.49
CA LYS A 51 -0.59 6.04 18.29
C LYS A 51 -0.97 6.19 16.82
N GLN A 52 -2.00 6.96 16.55
CA GLN A 52 -2.48 7.24 15.21
C GLN A 52 -1.38 7.82 14.31
N GLU A 53 -0.54 8.72 14.84
CA GLU A 53 0.55 9.35 14.11
C GLU A 53 1.61 8.32 13.67
N THR A 54 1.86 7.31 14.51
CA THR A 54 2.74 6.19 14.15
C THR A 54 2.11 5.37 13.03
N ALA A 55 0.82 5.06 13.09
CA ALA A 55 0.13 4.32 12.03
C ALA A 55 0.21 5.06 10.68
N GLU A 56 0.05 6.39 10.69
CA GLU A 56 0.17 7.22 9.50
C GLU A 56 1.59 7.28 8.95
N ARG A 57 2.60 7.36 9.82
CA ARG A 57 4.01 7.29 9.43
C ARG A 57 4.31 5.95 8.76
N LEU A 58 3.88 4.85 9.36
CA LEU A 58 4.11 3.50 8.81
C LEU A 58 3.45 3.33 7.44
N LEU A 59 2.22 3.81 7.27
CA LEU A 59 1.55 3.82 5.96
C LEU A 59 2.40 4.58 4.93
N LYS A 60 2.79 5.82 5.22
CA LYS A 60 3.62 6.63 4.30
C LYS A 60 4.95 5.95 3.98
N THR A 61 5.60 5.33 4.96
CA THR A 61 6.83 4.55 4.75
C THR A 61 6.60 3.37 3.81
N GLY A 62 5.51 2.61 3.99
CA GLY A 62 5.17 1.48 3.12
C GLY A 62 4.86 1.91 1.68
N LEU A 63 4.16 3.03 1.52
CA LEU A 63 3.79 3.56 0.20
C LEU A 63 5.01 3.81 -0.70
N VAL A 64 6.16 4.23 -0.15
CA VAL A 64 7.37 4.48 -0.94
C VAL A 64 7.78 3.25 -1.77
N SER A 65 7.67 2.04 -1.21
CA SER A 65 8.00 0.82 -1.96
C SER A 65 7.01 0.58 -3.09
N TYR A 66 5.72 0.73 -2.83
CA TYR A 66 4.67 0.52 -3.84
C TYR A 66 4.70 1.59 -4.94
N GLU A 67 4.97 2.84 -4.59
CA GLU A 67 5.19 3.93 -5.54
C GLU A 67 6.38 3.65 -6.47
N SER A 68 7.47 3.11 -5.91
CA SER A 68 8.65 2.69 -6.68
C SER A 68 8.32 1.54 -7.62
N ASP A 69 7.58 0.54 -7.15
CA ASP A 69 7.16 -0.60 -7.95
C ASP A 69 6.24 -0.19 -9.11
N VAL A 70 5.24 0.66 -8.85
CA VAL A 70 4.37 1.20 -9.91
C VAL A 70 5.19 2.00 -10.93
N SER A 71 6.07 2.88 -10.46
CA SER A 71 6.92 3.71 -11.33
C SER A 71 7.86 2.87 -12.20
N ARG A 72 8.31 1.72 -11.71
CA ARG A 72 9.19 0.79 -12.45
C ARG A 72 8.43 -0.08 -13.45
N LEU A 73 7.20 -0.46 -13.13
CA LEU A 73 6.39 -1.39 -13.93
C LEU A 73 5.63 -0.70 -15.07
N VAL A 74 5.19 0.55 -14.84
CA VAL A 74 4.45 1.32 -15.82
C VAL A 74 5.40 2.04 -16.78
N LYS A 75 5.11 1.94 -18.08
CA LYS A 75 5.94 2.44 -19.18
C LYS A 75 5.34 3.64 -19.92
N VAL A 76 4.11 4.02 -19.57
CA VAL A 76 3.36 5.13 -20.17
C VAL A 76 3.18 6.26 -19.17
N GLY A 77 2.90 7.47 -19.66
CA GLY A 77 2.55 8.60 -18.80
C GLY A 77 1.26 8.33 -18.03
N LEU A 78 1.24 8.67 -16.74
CA LEU A 78 0.08 8.53 -15.88
C LEU A 78 -0.44 9.89 -15.42
N THR A 79 -1.77 10.00 -15.32
CA THR A 79 -2.39 11.04 -14.50
C THR A 79 -2.21 10.70 -13.02
N GLN A 80 -2.31 11.71 -12.15
CA GLN A 80 -2.19 11.50 -10.70
C GLN A 80 -3.21 10.48 -10.16
N GLY A 81 -4.46 10.54 -10.64
CA GLY A 81 -5.50 9.60 -10.20
C GLY A 81 -5.25 8.16 -10.62
N GLN A 82 -4.70 7.93 -11.82
CA GLN A 82 -4.30 6.60 -12.26
C GLN A 82 -3.13 6.06 -11.42
N PHE A 83 -2.15 6.91 -11.12
CA PHE A 83 -1.05 6.54 -10.23
C PHE A 83 -1.56 6.17 -8.84
N ASP A 84 -2.43 6.98 -8.24
CA ASP A 84 -3.03 6.71 -6.93
C ASP A 84 -3.80 5.38 -6.93
N ALA A 85 -4.57 5.09 -7.98
CA ALA A 85 -5.31 3.85 -8.12
C ALA A 85 -4.39 2.62 -8.24
N LEU A 86 -3.30 2.74 -9.01
CA LEU A 86 -2.30 1.67 -9.15
C LEU A 86 -1.55 1.41 -7.86
N VAL A 87 -1.19 2.46 -7.10
CA VAL A 87 -0.56 2.31 -5.79
C VAL A 87 -1.53 1.63 -4.82
N SER A 88 -2.80 2.03 -4.79
CA SER A 88 -3.83 1.37 -3.97
C SER A 88 -4.00 -0.12 -4.32
N PHE A 89 -4.07 -0.44 -5.62
CA PHE A 89 -4.10 -1.83 -6.09
C PHE A 89 -2.86 -2.62 -5.65
N THR A 90 -1.68 -2.01 -5.79
CA THR A 90 -0.39 -2.63 -5.43
C THR A 90 -0.27 -2.83 -3.93
N TYR A 91 -0.81 -1.91 -3.13
CA TYR A 91 -0.87 -2.02 -1.67
C TYR A 91 -1.68 -3.25 -1.26
N ASN A 92 -2.85 -3.43 -1.89
CA ASN A 92 -3.79 -4.49 -1.52
C ASN A 92 -3.35 -5.89 -2.01
N LEU A 93 -2.80 -5.98 -3.23
CA LEU A 93 -2.49 -7.27 -3.87
C LEU A 93 -1.00 -7.55 -4.06
N GLY A 94 -0.14 -6.58 -3.77
CA GLY A 94 1.32 -6.66 -3.93
C GLY A 94 1.81 -6.38 -5.36
N ALA A 95 3.07 -5.97 -5.46
CA ALA A 95 3.74 -5.61 -6.72
C ALA A 95 3.84 -6.76 -7.73
N ARG A 96 3.92 -8.01 -7.26
CA ARG A 96 3.94 -9.17 -8.16
C ARG A 96 2.60 -9.38 -8.87
N SER A 97 1.49 -9.09 -8.20
CA SER A 97 0.16 -9.14 -8.80
C SER A 97 0.02 -8.06 -9.87
N LEU A 98 0.50 -6.84 -9.61
CA LEU A 98 0.52 -5.79 -10.63
C LEU A 98 1.39 -6.19 -11.83
N SER A 99 2.62 -6.67 -11.60
CA SER A 99 3.58 -6.95 -12.67
C SER A 99 3.13 -8.02 -13.68
N THR A 100 2.24 -8.91 -13.26
CA THR A 100 1.70 -10.00 -14.09
C THR A 100 0.25 -9.76 -14.54
N SER A 101 -0.35 -8.65 -14.12
CA SER A 101 -1.77 -8.37 -14.38
C SER A 101 -2.07 -8.05 -15.85
N THR A 102 -3.27 -8.44 -16.29
CA THR A 102 -3.86 -7.96 -17.54
C THR A 102 -4.01 -6.45 -17.54
N LEU A 103 -4.31 -5.85 -16.37
CA LEU A 103 -4.39 -4.41 -16.18
C LEU A 103 -3.11 -3.70 -16.61
N LEU A 104 -1.94 -4.11 -16.09
CA LEU A 104 -0.66 -3.50 -16.44
C LEU A 104 -0.31 -3.68 -17.92
N ARG A 105 -0.62 -4.85 -18.48
CA ARG A 105 -0.39 -5.12 -19.91
C ARG A 105 -1.20 -4.18 -20.80
N LYS A 106 -2.49 -4.02 -20.52
CA LYS A 106 -3.38 -3.10 -21.24
C LYS A 106 -2.93 -1.65 -21.08
N LEU A 107 -2.69 -1.22 -19.85
CA LEU A 107 -2.19 0.12 -19.53
C LEU A 107 -0.92 0.48 -20.33
N ASN A 108 0.08 -0.40 -20.32
CA ASN A 108 1.34 -0.17 -21.04
C ASN A 108 1.18 -0.23 -22.58
N ALA A 109 0.08 -0.78 -23.09
CA ALA A 109 -0.29 -0.72 -24.50
C ALA A 109 -1.14 0.52 -24.85
N GLY A 110 -1.47 1.36 -23.86
CA GLY A 110 -2.38 2.51 -24.04
C GLY A 110 -3.86 2.11 -24.15
N ASP A 111 -4.20 0.88 -23.78
CA ASP A 111 -5.58 0.39 -23.74
C ASP A 111 -6.20 0.68 -22.36
N TYR A 112 -6.99 1.75 -22.29
CA TYR A 112 -7.64 2.21 -21.07
C TYR A 112 -9.11 1.79 -20.97
N ALA A 113 -9.61 1.01 -21.95
CA ALA A 113 -11.02 0.59 -22.07
C ALA A 113 -11.26 -0.87 -21.64
#